data_AF-A0A4R1QMW3-F1
#
_entry.id   AF-A0A4R1QMW3-F1
#
_cell.length_a   1.000
_cell.length_b   1.000
_cell.length_c   1.000
_cell.angle_alpha   90.00
_cell.angle_beta   90.00
_cell.angle_gamma   90.00
#
_symmetry.space_group_name_H-M   'P 1'
#
loop_
_entity.id
_entity.type
_entity.pdbx_description
1 polymer ?
#
loop_
_entity_poly.entity_id
_entity_poly.type
_entity_poly.pdbx_seq_one_letter_code
_entity_poly.pdbx_strand_id
1 'polypeptide(L)'
;MGIQYTSNTDYYNKIPEYRDINLLPKNSSSDTSVGYQYTDMTEEMRIGIQVTREHYEKVYQENLKHSNPLAYITEKYYDKSSRHFCGYMTEEQRVFAARTEKTMIETGGKTMCGYASYDYSLRNYEGIYTGGKNTGFRLNTDREKQYARSVINQQIYSLLAKTGIQVTNQMNLKFQIDPYSYKLTVTGNASKDILSAIEQILNEGDNAKNLWHHLWICMHDRDNEIINSQGSYRKAEQQSLWHEFYQTTGYDIRESKYQNGTFIAEDGTDLLELYKKNAKHVEGIDLYTKRFLNFAQNGWNKACDLTIAVGFDSSGLYDIGQENGFGINQATWIKGGIQNILDAKV
;
A
#
# COMPACT_ATOMS: atom_id res chain seq x y z
N MET A 1 40.52 1.98 9.95
CA MET A 1 39.94 1.27 8.79
C MET A 1 38.44 1.47 8.86
N GLY A 2 37.92 2.39 8.05
CA GLY A 2 36.48 2.69 8.03
C GLY A 2 35.75 1.54 7.35
N ILE A 3 34.85 0.90 8.09
CA ILE A 3 33.94 -0.10 7.53
C ILE A 3 32.91 0.69 6.73
N GLN A 4 32.99 0.64 5.40
CA GLN A 4 31.88 1.02 4.52
C GLN A 4 30.74 0.04 4.81
N TYR A 5 29.72 0.53 5.50
CA TYR A 5 28.43 -0.14 5.57
C TYR A 5 27.80 -0.04 4.19
N THR A 6 27.93 -1.08 3.37
CA THR A 6 26.97 -1.34 2.30
C THR A 6 25.69 -1.82 2.98
N SER A 7 24.85 -0.89 3.42
CA SER A 7 23.47 -1.21 3.73
C SER A 7 22.84 -1.80 2.46
N ASN A 8 22.00 -2.82 2.60
CA ASN A 8 21.12 -3.32 1.52
C ASN A 8 20.06 -2.27 1.08
N THR A 9 20.37 -0.97 1.23
CA THR A 9 19.59 0.17 0.77
C THR A 9 19.52 0.27 -0.76
N ASP A 10 20.30 -0.51 -1.50
CA ASP A 10 20.35 -0.39 -2.96
C ASP A 10 19.01 -0.77 -3.65
N TYR A 11 18.15 -1.58 -3.00
CA TYR A 11 16.81 -1.89 -3.52
C TYR A 11 15.87 -0.67 -3.48
N TYR A 12 15.98 0.16 -2.43
CA TYR A 12 15.11 1.33 -2.21
C TYR A 12 15.80 2.67 -2.49
N ASN A 13 17.08 2.69 -2.86
CA ASN A 13 17.81 3.89 -3.29
C ASN A 13 17.78 4.09 -4.81
N LYS A 14 17.34 3.08 -5.58
CA LYS A 14 17.03 3.16 -7.01
C LYS A 14 15.54 3.41 -7.22
N ILE A 15 14.97 4.31 -6.43
CA ILE A 15 13.59 4.78 -6.60
C ILE A 15 13.52 5.37 -8.02
N PRO A 16 12.73 4.80 -8.94
CA PRO A 16 12.52 5.44 -10.23
C PRO A 16 11.96 6.84 -9.97
N GLU A 17 12.47 7.86 -10.68
CA GLU A 17 11.77 9.15 -10.78
C GLU A 17 10.29 8.81 -11.04
N TYR A 18 9.35 9.37 -10.26
CA TYR A 18 7.89 9.07 -10.22
C TYR A 18 7.37 8.05 -9.18
N ARG A 19 8.20 7.40 -8.36
CA ARG A 19 7.70 6.80 -7.11
C ARG A 19 7.53 7.90 -6.06
N ASP A 20 6.31 8.39 -5.93
CA ASP A 20 5.98 9.49 -5.03
C ASP A 20 6.09 9.03 -3.56
N ILE A 21 7.13 9.52 -2.87
CA ILE A 21 7.44 9.19 -1.47
C ILE A 21 6.46 9.82 -0.47
N ASN A 22 5.58 10.69 -0.95
CA ASN A 22 4.61 11.44 -0.14
C ASN A 22 3.17 11.18 -0.59
N LEU A 23 2.80 9.90 -0.74
CA LEU A 23 1.41 9.51 -0.96
C LEU A 23 0.67 9.42 0.39
N LEU A 24 0.41 10.56 1.02
CA LEU A 24 -0.42 10.58 2.23
C LEU A 24 -1.89 10.31 1.86
N PRO A 25 -2.66 9.61 2.70
CA PRO A 25 -4.10 9.47 2.51
C PRO A 25 -4.79 10.83 2.35
N LYS A 26 -5.76 10.92 1.44
CA LYS A 26 -6.46 12.18 1.07
C LYS A 26 -7.10 12.91 2.26
N ASN A 27 -7.50 12.17 3.30
CA ASN A 27 -8.20 12.70 4.47
C ASN A 27 -7.26 12.96 5.65
N SER A 28 -5.94 12.92 5.44
CA SER A 28 -4.97 13.25 6.47
C SER A 28 -4.92 14.75 6.74
N SER A 29 -4.76 15.10 8.02
CA SER A 29 -4.50 16.46 8.48
C SER A 29 -3.18 17.02 7.95
N SER A 30 -3.04 18.35 7.96
CA SER A 30 -1.87 19.08 7.45
C SER A 30 -0.55 18.69 8.11
N ASP A 31 -0.60 18.24 9.37
CA ASP A 31 0.59 17.93 10.17
C ASP A 31 1.02 16.46 10.00
N THR A 32 0.32 15.71 9.15
CA THR A 32 0.63 14.31 8.86
C THR A 32 1.87 14.20 7.97
N SER A 33 2.77 13.30 8.34
CA SER A 33 4.01 12.98 7.61
C SER A 33 4.17 11.48 7.32
N VAL A 34 3.39 10.62 7.98
CA VAL A 34 3.46 9.16 7.85
C VAL A 34 2.15 8.63 7.28
N GLY A 35 2.24 7.86 6.20
CA GLY A 35 1.11 7.21 5.56
C GLY A 35 1.38 6.79 4.13
N TYR A 36 0.51 5.90 3.64
CA TYR A 36 0.52 5.47 2.25
C TYR A 36 -0.92 5.42 1.70
N GLN A 37 -1.15 6.11 0.59
CA GLN A 37 -2.42 6.09 -0.11
C GLN A 37 -2.44 4.88 -1.06
N TYR A 38 -3.16 3.85 -0.65
CA TYR A 38 -3.52 2.76 -1.55
C TYR A 38 -4.42 3.27 -2.66
N THR A 39 -4.11 2.88 -3.89
CA THR A 39 -4.88 3.18 -5.10
C THR A 39 -5.15 1.90 -5.86
N ASP A 40 -5.96 1.97 -6.92
CA ASP A 40 -6.15 0.84 -7.83
C ASP A 40 -4.89 0.52 -8.67
N MET A 41 -3.84 1.35 -8.59
CA MET A 41 -2.55 1.08 -9.21
C MET A 41 -1.64 0.32 -8.24
N THR A 42 -1.17 -0.87 -8.64
CA THR A 42 -0.10 -1.58 -7.94
C THR A 42 1.29 -1.12 -8.38
N GLU A 43 2.32 -1.53 -7.65
CA GLU A 43 3.72 -1.33 -8.02
C GLU A 43 4.02 -1.83 -9.43
N GLU A 44 3.54 -3.02 -9.80
CA GLU A 44 3.72 -3.56 -11.16
C GLU A 44 3.10 -2.67 -12.22
N MET A 45 1.91 -2.13 -11.94
CA MET A 45 1.24 -1.25 -12.89
C MET A 45 2.03 0.03 -13.10
N ARG A 46 2.55 0.63 -12.02
CA ARG A 46 3.39 1.83 -12.12
C ARG A 46 4.67 1.56 -12.91
N ILE A 47 5.32 0.42 -12.68
CA ILE A 47 6.53 0.03 -13.42
C ILE A 47 6.20 -0.24 -14.90
N GLY A 48 5.13 -0.98 -15.19
CA GLY A 48 4.70 -1.28 -16.55
C GLY A 48 4.39 -0.02 -17.36
N ILE A 49 3.71 0.96 -16.74
CA ILE A 49 3.44 2.27 -17.33
C ILE A 49 4.76 3.01 -17.60
N GLN A 50 5.68 3.04 -16.64
CA GLN A 50 6.95 3.76 -16.79
C GLN A 50 7.82 3.17 -17.91
N VAL A 51 8.03 1.86 -17.90
CA VAL A 51 8.89 1.18 -18.88
C VAL A 51 8.37 1.37 -20.30
N THR A 52 7.06 1.19 -20.51
CA THR A 52 6.47 1.38 -21.83
C THR A 52 6.55 2.85 -22.26
N ARG A 53 6.28 3.79 -21.35
CA ARG A 53 6.41 5.23 -21.63
C ARG A 53 7.82 5.62 -22.06
N GLU A 54 8.83 5.23 -21.29
CA GLU A 54 10.24 5.53 -21.61
C GLU A 54 10.69 4.88 -22.92
N HIS A 55 10.23 3.65 -23.19
CA HIS A 55 10.51 2.97 -24.44
C HIS A 55 9.94 3.74 -25.63
N TYR A 56 8.63 4.03 -25.62
CA TYR A 56 7.98 4.66 -26.77
C TYR A 56 8.34 6.13 -26.93
N GLU A 57 8.74 6.85 -25.87
CA GLU A 57 9.33 8.17 -26.02
C GLU A 57 10.63 8.10 -26.83
N LYS A 58 11.53 7.18 -26.50
CA LYS A 58 12.79 6.99 -27.25
C LYS A 58 12.53 6.61 -28.71
N VAL A 59 11.60 5.68 -28.94
CA VAL A 59 11.26 5.23 -30.28
C VAL A 59 10.54 6.32 -31.09
N TYR A 60 9.72 7.15 -30.45
CA TYR A 60 9.12 8.32 -31.09
C TYR A 60 10.19 9.29 -31.60
N GLN A 61 11.18 9.63 -30.76
CA GLN A 61 12.31 10.49 -31.16
C GLN A 61 13.17 9.85 -32.27
N GLU A 62 13.30 8.52 -32.30
CA GLU A 62 13.96 7.81 -33.40
C GLU A 62 13.17 7.93 -34.71
N ASN A 63 11.86 7.65 -34.68
CA ASN A 63 10.99 7.70 -35.86
C ASN A 63 10.99 9.10 -36.51
N LEU A 64 11.04 10.17 -35.71
CA LEU A 64 11.10 11.55 -36.20
C LEU A 64 12.38 11.89 -37.00
N LYS A 65 13.44 11.08 -36.91
CA LYS A 65 14.67 11.27 -37.69
C LYS A 65 14.52 10.82 -39.15
N HIS A 66 13.45 10.08 -39.47
CA HIS A 66 13.18 9.60 -40.81
C HIS A 66 12.32 10.61 -41.58
N SER A 67 12.59 10.77 -42.88
CA SER A 67 11.85 11.69 -43.76
C SER A 67 10.36 11.36 -43.87
N ASN A 68 10.00 10.08 -43.72
CA ASN A 68 8.62 9.61 -43.61
C ASN A 68 8.49 8.61 -42.45
N PRO A 69 8.18 9.08 -41.23
CA PRO A 69 8.08 8.24 -40.03
C PRO A 69 7.05 7.11 -40.16
N LEU A 70 5.90 7.35 -40.79
CA LEU A 70 4.85 6.34 -40.95
C LEU A 70 5.26 5.22 -41.92
N ALA A 71 5.98 5.56 -42.99
CA ALA A 71 6.57 4.57 -43.89
C ALA A 71 7.63 3.74 -43.18
N TYR A 72 8.52 4.38 -42.42
CA TYR A 72 9.54 3.70 -41.63
C TYR A 72 8.94 2.72 -40.60
N ILE A 73 7.90 3.11 -39.86
CA ILE A 73 7.19 2.20 -38.95
C ILE A 73 6.60 1.00 -39.72
N THR A 74 6.10 1.25 -40.93
CA THR A 74 5.53 0.18 -41.76
C THR A 74 6.59 -0.83 -42.21
N GLU A 75 7.75 -0.35 -42.64
CA GLU A 75 8.90 -1.19 -42.96
C GLU A 75 9.38 -2.00 -41.74
N LYS A 76 9.47 -1.36 -40.58
CA LYS A 76 9.96 -1.97 -39.33
C LYS A 76 9.10 -3.15 -38.86
N TYR A 77 7.78 -3.09 -39.03
CA TYR A 77 6.88 -4.08 -38.44
C TYR A 77 6.17 -5.01 -39.42
N TYR A 78 6.05 -4.64 -40.70
CA TYR A 78 5.29 -5.41 -41.69
C TYR A 78 6.14 -5.93 -42.86
N ASP A 79 7.25 -5.28 -43.20
CA ASP A 79 8.10 -5.68 -44.33
C ASP A 79 9.21 -6.65 -43.91
N LYS A 80 9.01 -7.95 -44.16
CA LYS A 80 9.99 -9.00 -43.87
C LYS A 80 11.31 -8.86 -44.63
N SER A 81 11.33 -8.10 -45.73
CA SER A 81 12.54 -7.86 -46.54
C SER A 81 13.36 -6.66 -46.05
N SER A 82 12.77 -5.81 -45.21
CA SER A 82 13.46 -4.65 -44.64
C SER A 82 14.55 -5.09 -43.67
N ARG A 83 15.73 -4.44 -43.75
CA ARG A 83 16.81 -4.59 -42.76
C ARG A 83 16.40 -4.15 -41.35
N HIS A 84 15.30 -3.39 -41.24
CA HIS A 84 14.76 -2.89 -39.98
C HIS A 84 13.64 -3.78 -39.43
N PHE A 85 13.31 -4.88 -40.11
CA PHE A 85 12.22 -5.75 -39.69
C PHE A 85 12.43 -6.32 -38.27
N CYS A 86 11.48 -6.06 -37.38
CA CYS A 86 11.47 -6.56 -36.00
C CYS A 86 11.11 -8.06 -35.93
N GLY A 87 11.84 -8.92 -36.63
CA GLY A 87 11.58 -10.36 -36.73
C GLY A 87 11.71 -11.14 -35.42
N TYR A 88 12.34 -10.53 -34.41
CA TYR A 88 12.44 -11.06 -33.05
C TYR A 88 11.13 -10.98 -32.24
N MET A 89 10.14 -10.22 -32.71
CA MET A 89 8.80 -10.13 -32.11
C MET A 89 7.83 -11.11 -32.79
N THR A 90 6.80 -11.55 -32.07
CA THR A 90 5.65 -12.23 -32.69
C THR A 90 4.87 -11.27 -33.59
N GLU A 91 4.04 -11.79 -34.49
CA GLU A 91 3.17 -10.95 -35.33
C GLU A 91 2.25 -10.05 -34.49
N GLU A 92 1.67 -10.59 -33.42
CA GLU A 92 0.82 -9.84 -32.51
C GLU A 92 1.57 -8.68 -31.82
N GLN A 93 2.80 -8.93 -31.37
CA GLN A 93 3.64 -7.91 -30.76
C GLN A 93 4.02 -6.82 -31.76
N ARG A 94 4.37 -7.20 -33.01
CA ARG A 94 4.66 -6.23 -34.07
C ARG A 94 3.45 -5.35 -34.39
N VAL A 95 2.26 -5.94 -34.49
CA VAL A 95 1.03 -5.19 -34.75
C VAL A 95 0.74 -4.20 -33.61
N PHE A 96 0.93 -4.62 -32.36
CA PHE A 96 0.75 -3.74 -31.21
C PHE A 96 1.75 -2.58 -31.21
N ALA A 97 3.05 -2.86 -31.34
CA ALA A 97 4.10 -1.85 -31.36
C ALA A 97 3.92 -0.86 -32.53
N ALA A 98 3.61 -1.37 -33.72
CA ALA A 98 3.31 -0.53 -34.89
C ALA A 98 2.13 0.40 -34.64
N ARG A 99 1.06 -0.08 -34.00
CA ARG A 99 -0.10 0.75 -33.66
C ARG A 99 0.28 1.84 -32.67
N THR A 100 0.98 1.48 -31.60
CA THR A 100 1.41 2.43 -30.56
C THR A 100 2.30 3.53 -31.14
N GLU A 101 3.28 3.17 -31.96
CA GLU A 101 4.16 4.16 -32.60
C GLU A 101 3.43 5.04 -33.61
N LYS A 102 2.51 4.49 -34.41
CA LYS A 102 1.67 5.29 -35.32
C LYS A 102 0.84 6.31 -34.54
N THR A 103 0.21 5.88 -33.44
CA THR A 103 -0.53 6.78 -32.55
C THR A 103 0.38 7.87 -31.99
N MET A 104 1.61 7.56 -31.56
CA MET A 104 2.56 8.56 -31.08
C MET A 104 2.90 9.61 -32.16
N ILE A 105 3.08 9.19 -33.42
CA ILE A 105 3.28 10.12 -34.53
C ILE A 105 2.05 11.01 -34.72
N GLU A 106 0.85 10.43 -34.74
CA GLU A 106 -0.42 11.14 -34.96
C GLU A 106 -0.77 12.10 -33.82
N THR A 107 -0.36 11.81 -32.58
CA THR A 107 -0.69 12.62 -31.39
C THR A 107 0.41 13.60 -30.99
N GLY A 108 1.53 13.66 -31.71
CA GLY A 108 2.66 14.51 -31.37
C GLY A 108 3.40 14.07 -30.11
N GLY A 109 3.60 12.75 -29.94
CA GLY A 109 4.37 12.17 -28.85
C GLY A 109 3.57 11.84 -27.58
N LYS A 110 2.23 11.87 -27.64
CA LYS A 110 1.40 11.51 -26.48
C LYS A 110 1.23 10.00 -26.38
N THR A 111 1.76 9.42 -25.30
CA THR A 111 1.65 7.98 -25.00
C THR A 111 0.21 7.58 -24.68
N MET A 112 -0.10 6.30 -24.89
CA MET A 112 -1.36 5.72 -24.45
C MET A 112 -1.48 5.74 -22.91
N CYS A 113 -2.70 5.94 -22.39
CA CYS A 113 -2.97 5.77 -20.96
C CYS A 113 -2.88 4.28 -20.59
N GLY A 114 -1.95 3.90 -19.72
CA GLY A 114 -1.76 2.52 -19.25
C GLY A 114 -0.67 1.75 -20.01
N TYR A 115 -0.64 0.43 -19.83
CA TYR A 115 0.28 -0.47 -20.55
C TYR A 115 -0.41 -1.79 -20.92
N ALA A 116 0.12 -2.45 -21.94
CA ALA A 116 -0.23 -3.83 -22.27
C ALA A 116 0.81 -4.77 -21.66
N SER A 117 0.38 -5.74 -20.85
CA SER A 117 1.29 -6.71 -20.21
C SER A 117 2.03 -7.62 -21.20
N TYR A 118 1.58 -7.70 -22.44
CA TYR A 118 2.23 -8.43 -23.53
C TYR A 118 3.08 -7.54 -24.45
N ASP A 119 3.27 -6.27 -24.10
CA ASP A 119 4.15 -5.37 -24.83
C ASP A 119 5.59 -5.88 -24.77
N TYR A 120 6.25 -5.99 -25.93
CA TYR A 120 7.60 -6.52 -26.04
C TYR A 120 8.66 -5.65 -25.34
N SER A 121 8.39 -4.37 -25.11
CA SER A 121 9.25 -3.51 -24.28
C SER A 121 9.40 -4.04 -22.85
N LEU A 122 8.42 -4.82 -22.37
CA LEU A 122 8.41 -5.43 -21.04
C LEU A 122 9.09 -6.80 -20.98
N ARG A 123 9.63 -7.35 -22.07
CA ARG A 123 10.14 -8.74 -22.15
C ARG A 123 11.15 -9.17 -21.06
N ASN A 124 11.85 -8.21 -20.45
CA ASN A 124 12.84 -8.44 -19.39
C ASN A 124 12.26 -8.26 -17.97
N TYR A 125 10.98 -7.93 -17.85
CA TYR A 125 10.28 -7.68 -16.60
C TYR A 125 9.39 -8.88 -16.29
N GLU A 126 10.03 -9.95 -15.85
CA GLU A 126 9.35 -11.16 -15.38
C GLU A 126 8.30 -10.76 -14.32
N GLY A 127 7.08 -11.30 -14.43
CA GLY A 127 5.96 -10.96 -13.53
C GLY A 127 5.08 -9.80 -13.97
N ILE A 128 5.56 -8.93 -14.85
CA ILE A 128 4.73 -7.95 -15.56
C ILE A 128 4.43 -8.46 -16.96
N TYR A 129 5.45 -8.99 -17.63
CA TYR A 129 5.34 -9.45 -18.99
C TYR A 129 4.67 -10.81 -19.09
N THR A 130 3.63 -10.89 -19.93
CA THR A 130 2.80 -12.09 -20.04
C THR A 130 3.05 -12.86 -21.34
N GLY A 131 3.82 -12.32 -22.28
CA GLY A 131 4.19 -13.01 -23.53
C GLY A 131 3.12 -13.03 -24.62
N GLY A 132 1.85 -12.76 -24.31
CA GLY A 132 0.75 -12.70 -25.28
C GLY A 132 -0.56 -12.17 -24.69
N LYS A 133 -1.54 -11.81 -25.53
CA LYS A 133 -2.77 -11.13 -25.06
C LYS A 133 -3.66 -11.91 -24.10
N ASN A 134 -3.67 -13.23 -24.19
CA ASN A 134 -4.59 -14.12 -23.46
C ASN A 134 -3.96 -14.82 -22.26
N THR A 135 -2.88 -14.25 -21.74
CA THR A 135 -2.19 -14.77 -20.56
C THR A 135 -2.62 -13.91 -19.38
N GLY A 136 -3.23 -14.53 -18.37
CA GLY A 136 -3.83 -13.80 -17.26
C GLY A 136 -2.78 -13.04 -16.45
N PHE A 137 -2.78 -11.70 -16.56
CA PHE A 137 -2.05 -10.84 -15.65
C PHE A 137 -2.72 -10.87 -14.28
N ARG A 138 -1.97 -11.20 -13.22
CA ARG A 138 -2.46 -11.21 -11.85
C ARG A 138 -1.76 -10.13 -11.06
N LEU A 139 -2.55 -9.21 -10.51
CA LEU A 139 -2.05 -8.18 -9.60
C LEU A 139 -1.58 -8.82 -8.30
N ASN A 140 -0.38 -8.45 -7.86
CA ASN A 140 0.16 -8.89 -6.59
C ASN A 140 -0.03 -7.79 -5.54
N THR A 141 -1.14 -7.87 -4.82
CA THR A 141 -1.47 -6.92 -3.75
C THR A 141 -0.47 -6.98 -2.59
N ASP A 142 0.26 -8.08 -2.42
CA ASP A 142 1.27 -8.23 -1.38
C ASP A 142 2.54 -7.43 -1.68
N ARG A 143 2.92 -7.29 -2.95
CA ARG A 143 4.00 -6.37 -3.35
C ARG A 143 3.63 -4.92 -3.10
N GLU A 144 2.38 -4.54 -3.36
CA GLU A 144 1.91 -3.20 -3.01
C GLU A 144 1.97 -2.93 -1.50
N LYS A 145 1.58 -3.91 -0.67
CA LYS A 145 1.74 -3.83 0.80
C LYS A 145 3.21 -3.68 1.20
N GLN A 146 4.13 -4.44 0.58
CA GLN A 146 5.57 -4.33 0.84
C GLN A 146 6.13 -2.96 0.42
N TYR A 147 5.72 -2.45 -0.73
CA TYR A 147 6.12 -1.12 -1.18
C TYR A 147 5.61 -0.04 -0.22
N ALA A 148 4.33 -0.08 0.15
CA ALA A 148 3.75 0.83 1.13
C ALA A 148 4.54 0.82 2.46
N ARG A 149 4.93 -0.37 2.94
CA ARG A 149 5.77 -0.55 4.14
C ARG A 149 7.11 0.17 4.00
N SER A 150 7.74 0.11 2.84
CA SER A 150 9.02 0.78 2.59
C SER A 150 8.91 2.31 2.60
N VAL A 151 7.84 2.85 2.00
CA VAL A 151 7.55 4.30 2.01
C VAL A 151 7.31 4.78 3.42
N ILE A 152 6.48 4.07 4.19
CA ILE A 152 6.21 4.39 5.60
C ILE A 152 7.49 4.34 6.44
N ASN A 153 8.36 3.35 6.24
CA ASN A 153 9.66 3.29 6.91
C ASN A 153 10.52 4.52 6.60
N GLN A 154 10.61 4.93 5.33
CA GLN A 154 11.36 6.13 4.93
C GLN A 154 10.81 7.41 5.57
N GLN A 155 9.49 7.53 5.66
CA GLN A 155 8.82 8.66 6.32
C GLN A 155 9.14 8.68 7.83
N ILE A 156 9.04 7.52 8.51
CA ILE A 156 9.41 7.40 9.93
C ILE A 156 10.88 7.76 10.14
N TYR A 157 11.81 7.22 9.35
CA TYR A 157 13.24 7.56 9.45
C TYR A 157 13.50 9.04 9.24
N SER A 158 12.87 9.65 8.23
CA SER A 158 13.01 11.08 7.95
C SER A 158 12.50 11.93 9.10
N LEU A 159 11.38 11.51 9.72
CA LEU A 159 10.77 12.21 10.84
C LEU A 159 11.64 12.12 12.10
N LEU A 160 12.17 10.94 12.42
CA LEU A 160 13.11 10.74 13.53
C LEU A 160 14.43 11.49 13.33
N ALA A 161 14.97 11.49 12.11
CA ALA A 161 16.21 12.20 11.80
C ALA A 161 16.06 13.72 11.96
N LYS A 162 14.92 14.29 11.54
CA LYS A 162 14.61 15.73 11.70
C LYS A 162 14.58 16.18 13.16
N THR A 163 14.25 15.28 14.08
CA THR A 163 14.20 15.56 15.53
C THR A 163 15.47 15.13 16.27
N GLY A 164 16.51 14.71 15.54
CA GLY A 164 17.81 14.32 16.09
C GLY A 164 17.84 12.92 16.70
N ILE A 165 16.78 12.12 16.53
CA ILE A 165 16.72 10.74 17.03
C ILE A 165 17.42 9.82 16.02
N GLN A 166 18.52 9.21 16.45
CA GLN A 166 19.26 8.25 15.64
C GLN A 166 18.77 6.82 15.89
N VAL A 167 18.37 6.13 14.81
CA VAL A 167 18.06 4.70 14.86
C VAL A 167 19.36 3.91 14.79
N THR A 168 19.69 3.20 15.86
CA THR A 168 20.91 2.38 15.95
C THR A 168 20.60 0.90 15.72
N ASN A 169 21.61 0.10 15.37
CA ASN A 169 21.45 -1.36 15.19
C ASN A 169 21.05 -2.10 16.47
N GLN A 170 21.19 -1.46 17.64
CA GLN A 170 20.78 -2.03 18.92
C GLN A 170 19.31 -1.70 19.25
N MET A 171 18.72 -0.71 18.58
CA MET A 171 17.35 -0.28 18.85
C MET A 171 16.36 -1.37 18.44
N ASN A 172 15.51 -1.76 19.39
CA ASN A 172 14.42 -2.70 19.19
C ASN A 172 13.21 -2.19 19.98
N LEU A 173 12.26 -1.63 19.23
CA LEU A 173 11.05 -1.01 19.74
C LEU A 173 9.83 -1.80 19.31
N LYS A 174 8.74 -1.59 20.04
CA LYS A 174 7.41 -2.07 19.70
C LYS A 174 6.46 -0.88 19.75
N PHE A 175 5.82 -0.63 18.62
CA PHE A 175 4.72 0.32 18.52
C PHE A 175 3.41 -0.43 18.72
N GLN A 176 2.57 0.05 19.61
CA GLN A 176 1.25 -0.51 19.88
C GLN A 176 0.22 0.59 19.71
N ILE A 177 -0.77 0.36 18.85
CA ILE A 177 -1.74 1.39 18.46
C ILE A 177 -3.14 0.97 18.95
N ASP A 178 -3.77 1.88 19.71
CA ASP A 178 -5.13 1.71 20.19
C ASP A 178 -6.13 1.79 19.02
N PRO A 179 -7.05 0.82 18.86
CA PRO A 179 -7.91 0.73 17.68
C PRO A 179 -9.03 1.78 17.62
N TYR A 180 -9.25 2.53 18.70
CA TYR A 180 -10.37 3.45 18.85
C TYR A 180 -9.92 4.91 18.72
N SER A 181 -8.89 5.27 19.49
CA SER A 181 -8.28 6.60 19.49
C SER A 181 -7.16 6.75 18.46
N TYR A 182 -6.66 5.64 17.91
CA TYR A 182 -5.44 5.59 17.10
C TYR A 182 -4.19 6.11 17.81
N LYS A 183 -4.21 6.25 19.14
CA LYS A 183 -3.02 6.64 19.90
C LYS A 183 -1.99 5.51 19.85
N LEU A 184 -0.79 5.85 19.38
CA LEU A 184 0.38 4.98 19.38
C LEU A 184 1.11 5.09 20.72
N THR A 185 1.58 3.95 21.21
CA THR A 185 2.47 3.86 22.38
C THR A 185 3.77 3.17 21.99
N VAL A 186 4.88 3.63 22.57
CA VAL A 186 6.22 3.11 22.24
C VAL A 186 6.83 2.42 23.46
N THR A 187 7.26 1.18 23.27
CA THR A 187 8.01 0.40 24.27
C THR A 187 9.27 -0.18 23.64
N GLY A 188 10.29 -0.51 24.43
CA GLY A 188 11.51 -1.11 23.89
C GLY A 188 12.75 -0.83 24.74
N ASN A 189 13.91 -1.05 24.15
CA ASN A 189 15.21 -0.98 24.83
C ASN A 189 15.91 0.40 24.70
N ALA A 190 15.15 1.48 24.57
CA ALA A 190 15.66 2.85 24.60
C ALA A 190 15.35 3.54 25.94
N SER A 191 15.98 4.70 26.19
CA SER A 191 15.66 5.50 27.37
C SER A 191 14.21 5.99 27.32
N LYS A 192 13.62 6.23 28.49
CA LYS A 192 12.24 6.75 28.60
C LYS A 192 12.05 8.03 27.78
N ASP A 193 13.03 8.92 27.78
CA ASP A 193 12.98 10.18 27.04
C ASP A 193 12.93 9.95 25.52
N ILE A 194 13.72 9.01 25.00
CA ILE A 194 13.68 8.64 23.57
C ILE A 194 12.33 7.99 23.23
N LEU A 195 11.84 7.06 24.05
CA LEU A 195 10.55 6.41 23.83
C LEU A 195 9.41 7.44 23.80
N SER A 196 9.38 8.36 24.76
CA SER A 196 8.40 9.44 24.82
C SER A 196 8.51 10.42 23.64
N ALA A 197 9.72 10.75 23.19
CA ALA A 197 9.91 11.61 22.03
C ALA A 197 9.39 10.95 20.74
N ILE A 198 9.70 9.67 20.51
CA ILE A 198 9.18 8.90 19.36
C ILE A 198 7.65 8.82 19.43
N GLU A 199 7.09 8.55 20.63
CA GLU A 199 5.65 8.49 20.83
C GLU A 199 4.97 9.82 20.49
N GLN A 200 5.52 10.95 20.94
CA GLN A 200 4.97 12.26 20.65
C GLN A 200 4.95 12.51 19.13
N ILE A 201 6.09 12.31 18.46
CA ILE A 201 6.28 12.56 17.04
C ILE A 201 5.35 11.70 16.17
N LEU A 202 5.23 10.40 16.49
CA LEU A 202 4.38 9.48 15.72
C LEU A 202 2.88 9.66 16.01
N ASN A 203 2.51 10.40 17.06
CA ASN A 203 1.13 10.79 17.34
C ASN A 203 0.77 12.20 16.80
N GLU A 204 1.68 12.89 16.11
CA GLU A 204 1.37 14.14 15.40
C GLU A 204 0.48 13.88 14.18
N GLY A 205 -0.49 14.76 13.94
CA GLY A 205 -1.46 14.63 12.85
C GLY A 205 -2.16 13.27 12.85
N ASP A 206 -2.30 12.67 11.66
CA ASP A 206 -2.88 11.33 11.49
C ASP A 206 -1.81 10.23 11.33
N ASN A 207 -0.56 10.46 11.76
CA ASN A 207 0.56 9.52 11.56
C ASN A 207 0.24 8.12 12.11
N ALA A 208 -0.16 8.03 13.38
CA ALA A 208 -0.50 6.77 14.04
C ALA A 208 -1.74 6.10 13.43
N LYS A 209 -2.74 6.88 13.03
CA LYS A 209 -3.96 6.38 12.37
C LYS A 209 -3.63 5.79 10.99
N ASN A 210 -2.85 6.50 10.18
CA ASN A 210 -2.41 6.02 8.87
C ASN A 210 -1.57 4.75 8.99
N LEU A 211 -0.68 4.70 9.99
CA LEU A 211 0.08 3.49 10.29
C LEU A 211 -0.86 2.34 10.68
N TRP A 212 -1.84 2.56 11.55
CA TRP A 212 -2.83 1.55 11.91
C TRP A 212 -3.55 0.97 10.69
N HIS A 213 -4.02 1.83 9.77
CA HIS A 213 -4.69 1.38 8.55
C HIS A 213 -3.78 0.55 7.65
N HIS A 214 -2.52 0.95 7.49
CA HIS A 214 -1.54 0.17 6.75
C HIS A 214 -1.31 -1.21 7.39
N LEU A 215 -1.13 -1.27 8.72
CA LEU A 215 -0.95 -2.52 9.44
C LEU A 215 -2.18 -3.42 9.29
N TRP A 216 -3.40 -2.87 9.42
CA TRP A 216 -4.65 -3.59 9.23
C TRP A 216 -4.74 -4.24 7.83
N ILE A 217 -4.40 -3.50 6.77
CA ILE A 217 -4.34 -4.04 5.40
C ILE A 217 -3.32 -5.19 5.31
N CYS A 218 -2.18 -5.07 5.99
CA CYS A 218 -1.13 -6.10 6.01
C CYS A 218 -1.49 -7.34 6.83
N MET A 219 -2.56 -7.32 7.64
CA MET A 219 -3.03 -8.49 8.38
C MET A 219 -3.86 -9.46 7.52
N HIS A 220 -4.19 -9.07 6.29
CA HIS A 220 -5.04 -9.84 5.38
C HIS A 220 -4.22 -10.48 4.27
N ASP A 221 -4.60 -11.67 3.83
CA ASP A 221 -4.07 -12.29 2.62
C ASP A 221 -4.77 -11.79 1.35
N ARG A 222 -4.56 -12.48 0.23
CA ARG A 222 -5.15 -12.16 -1.07
C ARG A 222 -6.66 -12.43 -1.14
N ASP A 223 -7.15 -13.36 -0.33
CA ASP A 223 -8.55 -13.78 -0.26
C ASP A 223 -9.29 -12.95 0.81
N ASN A 224 -8.61 -11.94 1.36
CA ASN A 224 -9.07 -11.02 2.40
C ASN A 224 -9.35 -11.73 3.73
N GLU A 225 -8.68 -12.84 4.00
CA GLU A 225 -8.72 -13.54 5.27
C GLU A 225 -7.70 -12.95 6.25
N ILE A 226 -8.09 -12.82 7.52
CA ILE A 226 -7.20 -12.33 8.58
C ILE A 226 -6.20 -13.44 8.94
N ILE A 227 -4.94 -13.28 8.54
CA ILE A 227 -3.86 -14.25 8.78
C ILE A 227 -2.98 -13.89 9.99
N ASN A 228 -3.08 -12.66 10.49
CA ASN A 228 -2.32 -12.22 11.66
C ASN A 228 -3.06 -12.58 12.97
N SER A 229 -2.35 -13.23 13.90
CA SER A 229 -2.90 -13.72 15.17
C SER A 229 -3.36 -12.62 16.13
N GLN A 230 -2.95 -11.37 15.92
CA GLN A 230 -3.45 -10.22 16.68
C GLN A 230 -4.90 -9.88 16.32
N GLY A 231 -5.35 -10.26 15.12
CA GLY A 231 -6.68 -9.99 14.60
C GLY A 231 -7.62 -11.18 14.66
N SER A 232 -8.91 -10.90 14.57
CA SER A 232 -9.95 -11.88 14.22
C SER A 232 -11.19 -11.13 13.75
N TYR A 233 -12.09 -11.83 13.05
CA TYR A 233 -13.36 -11.23 12.61
C TYR A 233 -14.12 -10.59 13.78
N ARG A 234 -14.21 -11.27 14.93
CA ARG A 234 -14.88 -10.70 16.11
C ARG A 234 -14.24 -9.41 16.59
N LYS A 235 -12.90 -9.31 16.63
CA LYS A 235 -12.20 -8.09 17.03
C LYS A 235 -12.45 -6.95 16.04
N ALA A 236 -12.43 -7.27 14.75
CA ALA A 236 -12.71 -6.31 13.67
C ALA A 236 -14.14 -5.79 13.73
N GLU A 237 -15.12 -6.66 13.98
CA GLU A 237 -16.52 -6.27 14.14
C GLU A 237 -16.73 -5.38 15.37
N GLN A 238 -16.08 -5.70 16.49
CA GLN A 238 -16.12 -4.87 17.70
C GLN A 238 -15.54 -3.48 17.44
N GLN A 239 -14.39 -3.40 16.76
CA GLN A 239 -13.75 -2.14 16.40
C GLN A 239 -14.63 -1.33 15.44
N SER A 240 -15.13 -1.95 14.37
CA SER A 240 -15.97 -1.29 13.36
C SER A 240 -17.29 -0.78 13.95
N LEU A 241 -17.93 -1.59 14.81
CA LEU A 241 -19.16 -1.19 15.50
C LEU A 241 -18.93 0.03 16.39
N TRP A 242 -17.81 0.06 17.12
CA TRP A 242 -17.47 1.22 17.96
C TRP A 242 -17.37 2.50 17.14
N HIS A 243 -16.58 2.47 16.04
CA HIS A 243 -16.36 3.66 15.20
C HIS A 243 -17.65 4.15 14.56
N GLU A 244 -18.47 3.24 14.03
CA GLU A 244 -19.75 3.59 13.43
C GLU A 244 -20.67 4.31 14.43
N PHE A 245 -20.82 3.75 15.64
CA PHE A 245 -21.67 4.34 16.66
C PHE A 245 -21.09 5.65 17.19
N TYR A 246 -19.80 5.70 17.49
CA TYR A 246 -19.14 6.91 17.98
C TYR A 246 -19.26 8.06 16.96
N GLN A 247 -18.99 7.81 15.68
CA GLN A 247 -19.08 8.83 14.62
C GLN A 247 -20.53 9.28 14.35
N THR A 248 -21.52 8.41 14.56
CA THR A 248 -22.94 8.71 14.29
C THR A 248 -23.64 9.38 15.48
N THR A 249 -23.28 8.99 16.70
CA THR A 249 -23.99 9.38 17.93
C THR A 249 -23.18 10.30 18.83
N GLY A 250 -21.84 10.28 18.74
CA GLY A 250 -20.94 10.97 19.65
C GLY A 250 -20.65 10.22 20.96
N TYR A 251 -21.30 9.08 21.22
CA TYR A 251 -21.15 8.33 22.46
C TYR A 251 -20.17 7.17 22.34
N ASP A 252 -19.37 6.97 23.39
CA ASP A 252 -18.59 5.75 23.56
C ASP A 252 -19.48 4.63 24.12
N ILE A 253 -19.87 3.70 23.24
CA ILE A 253 -20.70 2.54 23.61
C ILE A 253 -20.08 1.69 24.74
N ARG A 254 -18.76 1.75 24.94
CA ARG A 254 -18.04 0.99 25.98
C ARG A 254 -18.27 1.53 27.39
N GLU A 255 -18.72 2.77 27.48
CA GLU A 255 -19.05 3.45 28.75
C GLU A 255 -20.55 3.32 29.07
N SER A 256 -21.34 2.77 28.15
CA SER A 256 -22.78 2.62 28.27
C SER A 256 -23.18 1.39 29.09
N LYS A 257 -24.35 1.45 29.72
CA LYS A 257 -24.91 0.34 30.52
C LYS A 257 -25.88 -0.46 29.68
N TYR A 258 -25.78 -1.79 29.74
CA TYR A 258 -26.78 -2.65 29.13
C TYR A 258 -28.05 -2.68 29.99
N GLN A 259 -29.16 -2.18 29.45
CA GLN A 259 -30.47 -2.14 30.10
C GLN A 259 -31.56 -2.33 29.05
N ASN A 260 -32.63 -3.07 29.40
CA ASN A 260 -33.81 -3.25 28.54
C ASN A 260 -33.51 -3.74 27.10
N GLY A 261 -32.45 -4.54 26.91
CA GLY A 261 -32.11 -5.08 25.59
C GLY A 261 -31.24 -4.18 24.71
N THR A 262 -30.75 -3.04 25.23
CA THR A 262 -29.93 -2.06 24.49
C THR A 262 -28.82 -1.48 25.38
N PHE A 263 -27.93 -0.67 24.79
CA PHE A 263 -26.96 0.14 25.54
C PHE A 263 -27.52 1.55 25.77
N ILE A 264 -27.58 1.94 27.04
CA ILE A 264 -28.02 3.24 27.51
C ILE A 264 -26.81 4.03 27.99
N ALA A 265 -26.61 5.23 27.44
CA ALA A 265 -25.57 6.16 27.89
C ALA A 265 -25.83 6.66 29.33
N GLU A 266 -24.84 7.28 29.96
CA GLU A 266 -24.97 7.76 31.34
C GLU A 266 -26.10 8.78 31.53
N ASP A 267 -26.41 9.56 30.49
CA ASP A 267 -27.48 10.56 30.48
C ASP A 267 -28.88 9.98 30.20
N GLY A 268 -28.99 8.65 30.04
CA GLY A 268 -30.24 7.96 29.74
C GLY A 268 -30.57 7.80 28.25
N THR A 269 -29.69 8.22 27.35
CA THR A 269 -29.90 8.09 25.90
C THR A 269 -29.81 6.65 25.44
N ASP A 270 -30.81 6.18 24.67
CA ASP A 270 -30.75 4.90 23.96
C ASP A 270 -29.89 5.05 22.69
N LEU A 271 -28.72 4.41 22.71
CA LEU A 271 -27.75 4.56 21.62
C LEU A 271 -28.22 3.92 20.32
N LEU A 272 -29.02 2.85 20.37
CA LEU A 272 -29.50 2.19 19.16
C LEU A 272 -30.54 3.05 18.44
N GLU A 273 -31.45 3.66 19.20
CA GLU A 273 -32.46 4.58 18.65
C GLU A 273 -31.80 5.86 18.11
N LEU A 274 -30.84 6.43 18.84
CA LEU A 274 -30.08 7.58 18.35
C LEU A 274 -29.29 7.25 17.07
N TYR A 275 -28.66 6.06 17.02
CA TYR A 275 -27.95 5.59 15.83
C TYR A 275 -28.88 5.51 14.62
N LYS A 276 -30.02 4.80 14.72
CA LYS A 276 -30.99 4.67 13.62
C LYS A 276 -31.51 6.01 13.12
N LYS A 277 -31.68 6.98 14.02
CA LYS A 277 -32.13 8.34 13.68
C LYS A 277 -31.09 9.13 12.90
N ASN A 278 -29.81 8.97 13.21
CA ASN A 278 -28.72 9.79 12.66
C ASN A 278 -27.92 9.10 11.55
N ALA A 279 -28.06 7.77 11.39
CA ALA A 279 -27.35 7.00 10.39
C ALA A 279 -27.64 7.51 8.98
N LYS A 280 -26.59 7.80 8.22
CA LYS A 280 -26.69 8.38 6.86
C LYS A 280 -27.01 7.35 5.79
N HIS A 281 -26.68 6.08 6.04
CA HIS A 281 -26.77 5.00 5.05
C HIS A 281 -27.72 3.91 5.54
N VAL A 282 -28.87 3.80 4.90
CA VAL A 282 -29.93 2.84 5.25
C VAL A 282 -29.42 1.39 5.21
N GLU A 283 -28.54 1.07 4.26
CA GLU A 283 -27.97 -0.28 4.08
C GLU A 283 -27.11 -0.73 5.27
N GLY A 284 -26.44 0.21 5.96
CA GLY A 284 -25.61 -0.09 7.13
C GLY A 284 -26.42 -0.35 8.39
N ILE A 285 -27.64 0.20 8.48
CA ILE A 285 -28.45 0.18 9.71
C ILE A 285 -28.74 -1.24 10.18
N ASP A 286 -29.16 -2.13 9.28
CA ASP A 286 -29.50 -3.52 9.64
C ASP A 286 -28.27 -4.30 10.12
N LEU A 287 -27.14 -4.18 9.40
CA LEU A 287 -25.87 -4.83 9.76
C LEU A 287 -25.40 -4.39 11.16
N TYR A 288 -25.31 -3.09 11.38
CA TYR A 288 -24.81 -2.55 12.64
C TYR A 288 -25.80 -2.73 13.79
N THR A 289 -27.11 -2.73 13.54
CA THR A 289 -28.13 -3.10 14.54
C THR A 289 -27.95 -4.55 15.00
N LYS A 290 -27.77 -5.49 14.07
CA LYS A 290 -27.55 -6.91 14.41
C LYS A 290 -26.28 -7.09 15.24
N ARG A 291 -25.18 -6.44 14.84
CA ARG A 291 -23.92 -6.46 15.60
C ARG A 291 -24.10 -5.84 16.98
N PHE A 292 -24.73 -4.68 17.07
CA PHE A 292 -25.02 -4.00 18.33
C PHE A 292 -25.77 -4.90 19.30
N LEU A 293 -26.88 -5.51 18.86
CA LEU A 293 -27.67 -6.41 19.71
C LEU A 293 -26.89 -7.65 20.13
N ASN A 294 -26.03 -8.18 19.26
CA ASN A 294 -25.15 -9.29 19.63
C ASN A 294 -24.18 -8.91 20.76
N PHE A 295 -23.51 -7.76 20.67
CA PHE A 295 -22.62 -7.27 21.73
C PHE A 295 -23.37 -6.85 22.99
N ALA A 296 -24.59 -6.33 22.86
CA ALA A 296 -25.45 -5.96 23.98
C ALA A 296 -25.82 -7.20 24.83
N GLN A 297 -26.19 -8.29 24.17
CA GLN A 297 -26.53 -9.56 24.84
C GLN A 297 -25.32 -10.27 25.45
N ASN A 298 -24.17 -10.25 24.77
CA ASN A 298 -22.99 -11.04 25.16
C ASN A 298 -21.93 -10.25 25.94
N GLY A 299 -22.11 -8.94 26.08
CA GLY A 299 -21.19 -8.01 26.72
C GLY A 299 -20.04 -7.55 25.82
N TRP A 300 -19.57 -6.32 26.07
CA TRP A 300 -18.37 -5.76 25.45
C TRP A 300 -17.12 -6.28 26.15
N ASN A 301 -16.35 -7.14 25.50
CA ASN A 301 -15.12 -7.68 26.09
C ASN A 301 -13.90 -6.87 25.63
N LYS A 302 -13.29 -6.09 26.54
CA LYS A 302 -12.06 -5.33 26.26
C LYS A 302 -10.85 -6.23 25.92
N ALA A 303 -10.84 -7.49 26.33
CA ALA A 303 -9.83 -8.45 25.89
C ALA A 303 -9.95 -8.81 24.39
N CYS A 304 -11.05 -8.40 23.74
CA CYS A 304 -11.28 -8.55 22.30
C CYS A 304 -10.95 -7.29 21.50
N ASP A 305 -10.24 -6.31 22.08
CA ASP A 305 -9.87 -5.11 21.35
C ASP A 305 -8.79 -5.42 20.29
N LEU A 306 -8.95 -4.85 19.09
CA LEU A 306 -8.03 -4.99 17.95
C LEU A 306 -6.80 -4.11 18.11
N THR A 307 -6.10 -4.26 19.23
CA THR A 307 -4.84 -3.57 19.45
C THR A 307 -3.78 -4.18 18.54
N ILE A 308 -3.23 -3.38 17.63
CA ILE A 308 -2.21 -3.84 16.68
C ILE A 308 -0.84 -3.42 17.20
N ALA A 309 0.06 -4.39 17.34
CA ALA A 309 1.47 -4.16 17.61
C ALA A 309 2.34 -4.47 16.39
N VAL A 310 3.36 -3.66 16.18
CA VAL A 310 4.38 -3.81 15.14
C VAL A 310 5.75 -3.55 15.77
N GLY A 311 6.74 -4.33 15.38
CA GLY A 311 8.11 -4.10 15.81
C GLY A 311 8.81 -3.05 14.96
N PHE A 312 9.83 -2.39 15.50
CA PHE A 312 10.64 -1.42 14.79
C PHE A 312 12.11 -1.52 15.24
N ASP A 313 13.00 -1.74 14.28
CA ASP A 313 14.45 -1.76 14.50
C ASP A 313 15.19 -0.99 13.38
N SER A 314 16.52 -1.12 13.33
CA SER A 314 17.34 -0.51 12.26
C SER A 314 17.00 -0.93 10.83
N SER A 315 16.25 -2.01 10.65
CA SER A 315 15.74 -2.49 9.36
C SER A 315 14.35 -1.93 9.03
N GLY A 316 13.69 -1.33 10.02
CA GLY A 316 12.41 -0.65 9.93
C GLY A 316 11.31 -1.42 10.64
N LEU A 317 10.07 -1.18 10.24
CA LEU A 317 8.93 -1.88 10.77
C LEU A 317 8.93 -3.37 10.36
N TYR A 318 8.63 -4.26 11.30
CA TYR A 318 8.43 -5.70 11.08
C TYR A 318 7.15 -6.18 11.78
N ASP A 319 6.42 -7.08 11.11
CA ASP A 319 5.13 -7.56 11.59
C ASP A 319 5.29 -8.58 12.72
N ILE A 320 4.38 -8.52 13.69
CA ILE A 320 4.28 -9.45 14.81
C ILE A 320 3.02 -10.29 14.61
N GLY A 321 3.10 -11.61 14.87
CA GLY A 321 1.94 -12.48 14.86
C GLY A 321 1.52 -13.02 13.49
N GLN A 322 2.39 -12.94 12.48
CA GLN A 322 2.20 -13.61 11.18
C GLN A 322 3.50 -14.22 10.67
N GLU A 323 3.40 -15.30 9.90
CA GLU A 323 4.55 -15.98 9.28
C GLU A 323 5.11 -15.15 8.11
N ASN A 324 4.21 -14.69 7.25
CA ASN A 324 4.52 -13.92 6.05
C ASN A 324 4.43 -12.41 6.34
N GLY A 325 5.51 -11.81 6.84
CA GLY A 325 5.59 -10.37 7.11
C GLY A 325 6.04 -9.53 5.92
N PHE A 326 5.80 -8.22 5.99
CA PHE A 326 6.13 -7.22 4.97
C PHE A 326 7.38 -6.40 5.34
N GLY A 327 7.93 -6.59 6.53
CA GLY A 327 9.23 -6.04 6.91
C GLY A 327 10.35 -6.53 5.99
N ILE A 328 11.43 -5.75 5.85
CA ILE A 328 12.50 -6.02 4.88
C ILE A 328 13.12 -7.42 5.03
N ASN A 329 13.21 -7.91 6.27
CA ASN A 329 13.75 -9.23 6.62
C ASN A 329 12.68 -10.33 6.66
N GLN A 330 11.39 -9.99 6.54
CA GLN A 330 10.27 -10.93 6.58
C GLN A 330 9.67 -11.19 5.18
N ALA A 331 9.92 -10.31 4.22
CA ALA A 331 9.28 -10.35 2.91
C ALA A 331 9.97 -11.26 1.86
N THR A 332 10.71 -12.28 2.29
CA THR A 332 11.37 -13.23 1.38
C THR A 332 10.37 -14.08 0.60
N TRP A 333 9.20 -14.37 1.18
CA TRP A 333 8.11 -15.09 0.52
C TRP A 333 7.54 -14.32 -0.69
N ILE A 334 7.63 -12.98 -0.69
CA ILE A 334 7.25 -12.14 -1.83
C ILE A 334 8.26 -12.28 -2.98
N LYS A 335 9.54 -12.48 -2.65
CA LYS A 335 10.65 -12.64 -3.60
C LYS A 335 10.68 -14.02 -4.27
N GLY A 336 10.08 -15.04 -3.66
CA GLY A 336 9.90 -16.36 -4.27
C GLY A 336 8.96 -16.37 -5.49
N GLY A 337 8.29 -15.25 -5.77
CA GLY A 337 7.35 -15.07 -6.88
C GLY A 337 7.81 -14.12 -7.98
N ILE A 338 9.13 -13.97 -8.17
CA ILE A 338 9.85 -13.33 -9.30
C ILE A 338 10.87 -12.30 -8.79
N GLN A 339 12.13 -12.63 -9.05
CA GLN A 339 13.33 -11.88 -8.73
C GLN A 339 13.34 -10.55 -9.52
N ASN A 340 13.36 -9.44 -8.78
CA ASN A 340 13.86 -8.14 -9.20
C ASN A 340 13.43 -7.63 -10.60
N ILE A 341 12.23 -7.06 -10.66
CA ILE A 341 11.75 -6.22 -11.77
C ILE A 341 12.71 -5.03 -12.07
N LEU A 342 13.59 -4.65 -11.14
CA LEU A 342 14.59 -3.58 -11.32
C LEU A 342 16.02 -4.07 -11.57
N ASP A 343 16.29 -5.39 -11.54
CA ASP A 343 17.62 -5.93 -11.88
C ASP A 343 17.77 -6.19 -13.39
N ALA A 344 16.91 -5.60 -14.22
CA ALA A 344 17.07 -5.63 -15.66
C ALA A 344 18.49 -5.12 -16.00
N LYS A 345 19.36 -6.06 -16.40
CA LYS A 345 20.68 -5.74 -16.93
C LYS A 345 20.47 -4.79 -18.10
N VAL A 346 21.01 -3.58 -17.95
CA VAL A 346 21.23 -2.64 -19.07
C VAL A 346 22.09 -3.33 -20.12
#